data_AF-A0A959RSA3-F1
#
_entry.id   AF-A0A959RSA3-F1
#
_cell.length_a   1.000
_cell.length_b   1.000
_cell.length_c   1.000
_cell.angle_alpha   90.00
_cell.angle_beta   90.00
_cell.angle_gamma   90.00
#
_symmetry.space_group_name_H-M   'P 1'
#
loop_
_entity.id
_entity.type
_entity.pdbx_description
1 polymer ?
#
loop_
_entity_poly.entity_id
_entity_poly.type
_entity_poly.pdbx_seq_one_letter_code
_entity_poly.pdbx_strand_id
1 'polypeptide(L)'
;MNFLPIFAPIAAHFGLTSISKAIYFVYSFTCHQFHWRSVHIFDYQVAWCTRDMLIWAAFLISALFIRFNKLGKGLNWYWLIPFTIPIAMDGGIQTIATMVGFNQNMQFYLSTNMLRAITGSLFGIGLGTVIGGFLYTEQMAYLGEKVKSLTDIKKYLTIIMIFIIMMVYYVSFVYIWKITSTNYQPANFADHYIREAPDVEDWIDSRKLHGL
;
A
#
# COMPACT_ATOMS: atom_id res chain seq x y z
N MET A 1 7.72 0.51 -11.33
CA MET A 1 6.59 0.12 -10.45
C MET A 1 6.34 -1.36 -10.66
N ASN A 2 6.26 -2.14 -9.60
CA ASN A 2 5.96 -3.56 -9.75
C ASN A 2 4.43 -3.73 -9.80
N PHE A 3 3.87 -3.86 -11.01
CA PHE A 3 2.42 -4.02 -11.23
C PHE A 3 1.95 -5.49 -11.13
N LEU A 4 2.89 -6.44 -10.98
CA LEU A 4 2.58 -7.87 -10.92
C LEU A 4 1.51 -8.21 -9.86
N PRO A 5 1.51 -7.63 -8.64
CA PRO A 5 0.50 -7.96 -7.62
C PRO A 5 -0.93 -7.61 -8.02
N ILE A 6 -1.12 -6.53 -8.78
CA ILE A 6 -2.42 -6.09 -9.29
C ILE A 6 -2.84 -6.94 -10.50
N PHE A 7 -1.87 -7.49 -11.22
CA PHE A 7 -2.12 -8.37 -12.35
C PHE A 7 -2.56 -9.78 -11.93
N ALA A 8 -2.16 -10.26 -10.74
CA ALA A 8 -2.55 -11.58 -10.23
C ALA A 8 -4.06 -11.89 -10.28
N PRO A 9 -4.97 -11.01 -9.77
CA PRO A 9 -6.40 -11.24 -9.86
C PRO A 9 -6.96 -11.18 -11.28
N ILE A 10 -6.38 -10.34 -12.14
CA ILE A 10 -6.76 -10.25 -13.56
C ILE A 10 -6.42 -11.56 -14.27
N ALA A 11 -5.21 -12.08 -14.06
CA ALA A 11 -4.78 -13.37 -14.60
C ALA A 11 -5.67 -14.53 -14.09
N ALA A 12 -6.08 -14.51 -12.81
CA ALA A 12 -6.99 -15.51 -12.26
C ALA A 12 -8.35 -15.50 -12.98
N HIS A 13 -8.94 -14.31 -13.15
CA HIS A 13 -10.23 -14.14 -13.82
C HIS A 13 -10.25 -14.66 -15.26
N PHE A 14 -9.17 -14.44 -16.02
CA PHE A 14 -9.05 -14.93 -17.40
C PHE A 14 -8.59 -16.40 -17.50
N GLY A 15 -8.54 -17.14 -16.39
CA GLY A 15 -8.15 -18.56 -16.38
C GLY A 15 -6.65 -18.81 -16.58
N LEU A 16 -5.80 -17.77 -16.50
CA LEU A 16 -4.34 -17.88 -16.55
C LEU A 16 -3.79 -18.33 -15.19
N THR A 17 -4.29 -19.47 -14.70
CA THR A 17 -4.09 -19.96 -13.33
C THR A 17 -2.62 -20.13 -12.96
N SER A 18 -1.78 -20.66 -13.87
CA SER A 18 -0.35 -20.85 -13.61
C SER A 18 0.39 -19.53 -13.38
N ILE A 19 0.05 -18.49 -14.16
CA ILE A 19 0.64 -17.15 -14.02
C ILE A 19 0.18 -16.52 -12.72
N SER A 20 -1.11 -16.57 -12.44
CA SER A 20 -1.68 -16.04 -11.21
C SER A 20 -1.05 -16.69 -9.96
N LYS A 21 -0.95 -18.03 -9.93
CA LYS A 21 -0.29 -18.80 -8.87
C LYS A 21 1.16 -18.42 -8.67
N ALA A 22 1.92 -18.30 -9.77
CA ALA A 22 3.33 -17.90 -9.68
C ALA A 22 3.48 -16.52 -9.05
N ILE A 23 2.60 -15.58 -9.40
CA ILE A 23 2.61 -14.24 -8.80
C ILE A 23 2.26 -14.34 -7.31
N TYR A 24 1.14 -14.97 -6.94
CA TYR A 24 0.79 -15.13 -5.52
C TYR A 24 1.91 -15.80 -4.71
N PHE A 25 2.51 -16.85 -5.24
CA PHE A 25 3.64 -17.55 -4.60
C PHE A 25 4.86 -16.64 -4.39
N VAL A 26 5.26 -15.86 -5.39
CA VAL A 26 6.40 -14.93 -5.22
C VAL A 26 6.09 -13.88 -4.15
N TYR A 27 4.86 -13.37 -4.12
CA TYR A 27 4.49 -12.35 -3.13
C TYR A 27 4.17 -12.91 -1.74
N SER A 28 3.88 -14.20 -1.59
CA SER A 28 3.60 -14.81 -0.28
C SER A 28 4.80 -14.74 0.67
N PHE A 29 6.02 -14.64 0.13
CA PHE A 29 7.25 -14.42 0.93
C PHE A 29 7.33 -13.02 1.55
N THR A 30 6.63 -12.04 0.96
CA THR A 30 6.70 -10.63 1.37
C THR A 30 5.40 -10.12 1.99
N CYS A 31 4.28 -10.80 1.72
CA CYS A 31 2.96 -10.42 2.17
C CYS A 31 2.16 -11.69 2.49
N HIS A 32 1.46 -11.72 3.62
CA HIS A 32 0.66 -12.88 4.00
C HIS A 32 -0.66 -13.04 3.22
N GLN A 33 -0.97 -12.13 2.29
CA GLN A 33 -2.09 -12.25 1.34
C GLN A 33 -3.42 -12.60 2.02
N PHE A 34 -3.76 -11.84 3.04
CA PHE A 34 -5.04 -11.98 3.73
C PHE A 34 -6.14 -11.19 2.98
N HIS A 35 -7.24 -11.87 2.65
CA HIS A 35 -8.33 -11.26 1.86
C HIS A 35 -8.95 -10.06 2.57
N TRP A 36 -9.16 -10.12 3.88
CA TRP A 36 -9.67 -9.00 4.68
C TRP A 36 -8.72 -7.80 4.81
N ARG A 37 -7.46 -7.92 4.36
CA ARG A 37 -6.44 -6.84 4.39
C ARG A 37 -6.11 -6.28 3.00
N SER A 38 -6.80 -6.76 1.96
CA SER A 38 -6.48 -6.49 0.56
C SER A 38 -7.74 -6.02 -0.19
N VAL A 39 -7.54 -5.27 -1.25
CA VAL A 39 -8.61 -4.96 -2.22
C VAL A 39 -8.76 -6.14 -3.19
N HIS A 40 -9.97 -6.34 -3.73
CA HIS A 40 -10.22 -7.41 -4.71
C HIS A 40 -10.55 -6.85 -6.09
N ILE A 41 -10.25 -7.65 -7.11
CA ILE A 41 -10.61 -7.42 -8.50
C ILE A 41 -11.17 -8.75 -9.01
N PHE A 42 -12.41 -8.75 -9.50
CA PHE A 42 -13.10 -9.98 -9.94
C PHE A 42 -13.17 -11.07 -8.85
N ASP A 43 -13.46 -10.68 -7.61
CA ASP A 43 -13.46 -11.55 -6.41
C ASP A 43 -12.10 -12.14 -6.01
N TYR A 44 -11.03 -11.84 -6.74
CA TYR A 44 -9.67 -12.23 -6.39
C TYR A 44 -8.95 -11.07 -5.70
N GLN A 45 -8.35 -11.34 -4.54
CA GLN A 45 -7.54 -10.34 -3.83
C GLN A 45 -6.29 -9.95 -4.63
N VAL A 46 -5.86 -8.69 -4.55
CA VAL A 46 -4.53 -8.28 -5.02
C VAL A 46 -3.46 -9.03 -4.21
N ALA A 47 -2.34 -9.40 -4.84
CA ALA A 47 -1.27 -10.19 -4.18
C ALA A 47 -0.48 -9.41 -3.10
N TRP A 48 -0.93 -8.20 -2.78
CA TRP A 48 -0.45 -7.31 -1.73
C TRP A 48 -1.61 -6.87 -0.85
N CYS A 49 -1.31 -6.62 0.42
CA CYS A 49 -2.25 -5.93 1.27
C CYS A 49 -2.42 -4.47 0.81
N THR A 50 -3.55 -3.86 1.18
CA THR A 50 -3.84 -2.46 0.87
C THR A 50 -2.70 -1.53 1.31
N ARG A 51 -2.06 -1.83 2.45
CA ARG A 51 -0.93 -1.05 2.96
C ARG A 51 0.26 -1.06 2.00
N ASP A 52 0.72 -2.24 1.58
CA ASP A 52 1.89 -2.40 0.72
C ASP A 52 1.66 -1.76 -0.66
N MET A 53 0.46 -1.93 -1.20
CA MET A 53 0.04 -1.28 -2.45
C MET A 53 0.21 0.24 -2.35
N LEU A 54 -0.25 0.85 -1.25
CA LEU A 54 -0.18 2.30 -1.06
C LEU A 54 1.23 2.78 -0.73
N ILE A 55 2.07 2.02 -0.01
CA ILE A 55 3.48 2.36 0.23
C ILE A 55 4.23 2.49 -1.10
N TRP A 56 4.16 1.46 -1.94
CA TRP A 56 4.93 1.43 -3.20
C TRP A 56 4.43 2.47 -4.21
N ALA A 57 3.11 2.65 -4.31
CA ALA A 57 2.54 3.67 -5.18
C ALA A 57 2.91 5.09 -4.71
N ALA A 58 2.78 5.39 -3.41
CA ALA A 58 3.14 6.69 -2.85
C ALA A 58 4.63 6.99 -2.94
N PHE A 59 5.49 5.99 -2.70
CA PHE A 59 6.93 6.10 -2.87
C PHE A 59 7.29 6.53 -4.28
N LEU A 60 6.76 5.81 -5.28
CA LEU A 60 7.03 6.10 -6.68
C LEU A 60 6.49 7.47 -7.08
N ILE A 61 5.22 7.75 -6.79
CA ILE A 61 4.59 9.03 -7.15
C ILE A 61 5.38 10.20 -6.55
N SER A 62 5.77 10.11 -5.27
CA SER A 62 6.56 11.15 -4.62
C SER A 62 7.95 11.32 -5.24
N ALA A 63 8.64 10.22 -5.54
CA ALA A 63 9.95 10.26 -6.21
C ALA A 63 9.86 10.83 -7.64
N LEU A 64 8.81 10.48 -8.39
CA LEU A 64 8.54 11.04 -9.71
C LEU A 64 8.21 12.54 -9.64
N PHE A 65 7.44 12.98 -8.65
CA PHE A 65 7.15 14.40 -8.42
C PHE A 65 8.41 15.22 -8.15
N ILE A 66 9.38 14.64 -7.43
CA ILE A 66 10.70 15.25 -7.23
C ILE A 66 11.46 15.33 -8.55
N ARG A 67 11.57 14.20 -9.26
CA ARG A 67 12.30 14.11 -10.53
C ARG A 67 11.75 15.07 -11.60
N PHE A 68 10.42 15.18 -11.70
CA PHE A 68 9.76 15.78 -12.86
C PHE A 68 9.29 17.22 -12.71
N ASN A 69 9.48 17.93 -11.58
CA ASN A 69 9.70 19.41 -11.55
C ASN A 69 9.35 20.18 -10.26
N LYS A 70 8.97 19.64 -9.09
CA LYS A 70 8.47 20.58 -8.04
C LYS A 70 8.80 20.26 -6.58
N LEU A 71 9.93 19.67 -6.21
CA LEU A 71 10.29 19.56 -4.79
C LEU A 71 11.77 19.84 -4.50
N GLY A 72 12.64 19.82 -5.52
CA GLY A 72 14.06 20.12 -5.37
C GLY A 72 14.77 19.07 -4.52
N LYS A 73 15.44 19.51 -3.44
CA LYS A 73 16.14 18.63 -2.48
C LYS A 73 15.24 17.63 -1.73
N GLY A 74 13.92 17.70 -1.91
CA GLY A 74 12.96 16.88 -1.16
C GLY A 74 12.89 17.30 0.32
N LEU A 75 12.61 16.31 1.18
CA LEU A 75 12.64 16.44 2.64
C LEU A 75 13.96 15.93 3.21
N ASN A 76 14.39 16.54 4.31
CA ASN A 76 15.54 16.02 5.07
C ASN A 76 15.18 14.68 5.72
N TRP A 77 16.19 13.82 5.93
CA TRP A 77 16.01 12.44 6.40
C TRP A 77 15.18 12.31 7.69
N TYR A 78 15.27 13.25 8.62
CA TYR A 78 14.56 13.21 9.91
C TYR A 78 13.03 13.37 9.76
N TRP A 79 12.55 13.88 8.63
CA TRP A 79 11.11 13.87 8.33
C TRP A 79 10.56 12.45 8.15
N LEU A 80 11.41 11.45 7.92
CA LEU A 80 10.96 10.07 7.89
C LEU A 80 10.33 9.62 9.22
N ILE A 81 10.73 10.21 10.36
CA ILE A 81 10.20 9.88 11.69
C ILE A 81 8.67 10.10 11.76
N PRO A 82 8.14 11.33 11.56
CA PRO A 82 6.69 11.54 11.62
C PRO A 82 5.89 10.78 10.57
N PHE A 83 6.47 10.46 9.40
CA PHE A 83 5.80 9.62 8.39
C PHE A 83 5.80 8.13 8.74
N THR A 84 6.74 7.67 9.57
CA THR A 84 6.85 6.27 9.99
C THR A 84 6.00 5.98 11.23
N ILE A 85 5.79 6.96 12.11
CA ILE A 85 5.02 6.77 13.34
C ILE A 85 3.64 6.13 13.09
N PRO A 86 2.79 6.63 12.14
CA PRO A 86 1.46 6.05 11.93
C PRO A 86 1.49 4.57 11.52
N ILE A 87 2.39 4.20 10.60
CA ILE A 87 2.54 2.81 10.16
C ILE A 87 3.16 1.93 11.24
N ALA A 88 4.09 2.44 12.03
CA ALA A 88 4.71 1.71 13.13
C ALA A 88 3.69 1.45 14.25
N MET A 89 2.82 2.41 14.55
CA MET A 89 1.74 2.22 15.51
C MET A 89 0.71 1.21 15.00
N ASP A 90 0.13 1.44 13.82
CA ASP A 90 -0.91 0.57 13.24
C ASP A 90 -0.39 -0.85 12.94
N GLY A 91 0.76 -0.96 12.28
CA GLY A 91 1.41 -2.23 11.96
C GLY A 91 2.00 -2.92 13.18
N GLY A 92 2.60 -2.18 14.11
CA GLY A 92 3.18 -2.70 15.34
C GLY A 92 2.10 -3.27 16.26
N ILE A 93 1.03 -2.52 16.52
CA ILE A 93 -0.11 -2.99 17.32
C ILE A 93 -0.74 -4.23 16.66
N GLN A 94 -0.92 -4.24 15.33
CA GLN A 94 -1.42 -5.41 14.60
C GLN A 94 -0.51 -6.64 14.74
N THR A 95 0.81 -6.43 14.72
CA THR A 95 1.81 -7.51 14.83
C THR A 95 1.78 -8.10 16.23
N ILE A 96 1.79 -7.24 17.26
CA ILE A 96 1.63 -7.66 18.66
C ILE A 96 0.29 -8.39 18.86
N ALA A 97 -0.80 -7.87 18.27
CA ALA A 97 -2.12 -8.51 18.33
C ALA A 97 -2.15 -9.89 17.70
N THR A 98 -1.44 -10.05 16.58
CA THR A 98 -1.33 -11.36 15.93
C THR A 98 -0.50 -12.31 16.82
N MET A 99 0.64 -11.87 17.35
CA MET A 99 1.53 -12.68 18.19
C MET A 99 0.88 -13.11 19.52
N VAL A 100 0.16 -12.19 20.19
CA VAL A 100 -0.51 -12.46 21.48
C VAL A 100 -1.84 -13.20 21.26
N GLY A 101 -2.57 -12.86 20.20
CA GLY A 101 -3.87 -13.46 19.87
C GLY A 101 -3.79 -14.94 19.48
N PHE A 102 -2.66 -15.41 18.94
CA PHE A 102 -2.41 -16.84 18.69
C PHE A 102 -2.50 -17.71 19.96
N ASN A 103 -2.26 -17.15 21.15
CA ASN A 103 -2.29 -17.89 22.41
C ASN A 103 -3.65 -17.90 23.11
N GLN A 104 -4.59 -17.01 22.76
CA GLN A 104 -5.78 -16.74 23.58
C GLN A 104 -7.10 -16.63 22.80
N ASN A 105 -7.13 -16.91 21.49
CA ASN A 105 -8.33 -16.73 20.63
C ASN A 105 -8.95 -15.32 20.73
N MET A 106 -8.15 -14.30 21.09
CA MET A 106 -8.61 -12.93 21.22
C MET A 106 -7.86 -12.04 20.23
N GLN A 107 -8.56 -11.57 19.19
CA GLN A 107 -8.07 -10.51 18.32
C GLN A 107 -8.42 -9.15 18.93
N PHE A 108 -7.49 -8.56 19.69
CA PHE A 108 -7.76 -7.28 20.35
C PHE A 108 -7.65 -6.06 19.43
N TYR A 109 -7.00 -6.18 18.25
CA TYR A 109 -6.91 -5.09 17.28
C TYR A 109 -6.77 -5.60 15.84
N LEU A 110 -7.57 -5.03 14.94
CA LEU A 110 -7.50 -5.30 13.51
C LEU A 110 -7.66 -3.99 12.73
N SER A 111 -6.65 -3.68 11.91
CA SER A 111 -6.65 -2.48 11.08
C SER A 111 -7.72 -2.58 9.99
N THR A 112 -8.24 -1.44 9.54
CA THR A 112 -9.20 -1.35 8.42
C THR A 112 -8.43 -1.10 7.11
N ASN A 113 -9.02 -1.39 5.95
CA ASN A 113 -8.35 -1.10 4.68
C ASN A 113 -8.13 0.40 4.47
N MET A 114 -9.06 1.24 4.94
CA MET A 114 -8.85 2.70 4.96
C MET A 114 -7.64 3.10 5.82
N LEU A 115 -7.52 2.57 7.04
CA LEU A 115 -6.39 2.92 7.91
C LEU A 115 -5.06 2.44 7.32
N ARG A 116 -5.04 1.22 6.74
CA ARG A 116 -3.89 0.69 5.99
C ARG A 116 -3.51 1.60 4.81
N ALA A 117 -4.49 2.12 4.09
CA ALA A 117 -4.27 3.04 2.97
C ALA A 117 -3.65 4.36 3.45
N ILE A 118 -4.15 4.94 4.56
CA ILE A 118 -3.62 6.17 5.15
C ILE A 118 -2.19 5.97 5.63
N THR A 119 -1.94 4.96 6.48
CA THR A 119 -0.61 4.72 7.08
C THR A 119 0.43 4.34 6.03
N GLY A 120 0.04 3.50 5.05
CA GLY A 120 0.90 3.15 3.91
C GLY A 120 1.23 4.34 3.02
N SER A 121 0.25 5.20 2.71
CA SER A 121 0.47 6.39 1.89
C SER A 121 1.42 7.38 2.56
N LEU A 122 1.21 7.67 3.85
CA LEU A 122 2.08 8.57 4.62
C LEU A 122 3.52 8.09 4.61
N PHE A 123 3.74 6.82 4.94
CA PHE A 123 5.09 6.24 4.95
C PHE A 123 5.75 6.27 3.57
N GLY A 124 5.02 5.88 2.52
CA GLY A 124 5.51 5.92 1.14
C GLY A 124 5.86 7.34 0.68
N ILE A 125 5.06 8.35 1.04
CA ILE A 125 5.37 9.77 0.76
C ILE A 125 6.66 10.19 1.47
N GLY A 126 6.82 9.87 2.75
CA GLY A 126 8.04 10.18 3.50
C GLY A 126 9.28 9.56 2.86
N LEU A 127 9.24 8.26 2.57
CA LEU A 127 10.33 7.56 1.89
C LEU A 127 10.63 8.15 0.51
N GLY A 128 9.60 8.35 -0.31
CA GLY A 128 9.76 8.81 -1.69
C GLY A 128 10.29 10.23 -1.76
N THR A 129 9.90 11.08 -0.80
CA THR A 129 10.39 12.47 -0.74
C THR A 129 11.84 12.58 -0.26
N VAL A 130 12.26 11.75 0.70
CA VAL A 130 13.63 11.72 1.20
C VAL A 130 14.56 11.09 0.17
N ILE A 131 14.25 9.87 -0.29
CA ILE A 131 15.09 9.12 -1.24
C ILE A 131 15.11 9.79 -2.61
N GLY A 132 13.93 10.21 -3.11
CA GLY A 132 13.86 10.95 -4.38
C GLY A 132 14.64 12.26 -4.31
N GLY A 133 14.61 12.96 -3.18
CA GLY A 133 15.35 14.20 -2.94
C GLY A 133 16.85 13.97 -2.95
N PHE A 134 17.32 12.93 -2.26
CA PHE A 134 18.72 12.50 -2.28
C PHE A 134 19.18 12.18 -3.71
N LEU A 135 18.47 11.29 -4.42
CA LEU A 135 18.81 10.90 -5.79
C LEU A 135 18.83 12.09 -6.76
N TYR A 136 17.87 13.01 -6.64
CA TYR A 136 17.84 14.23 -7.44
C TYR A 136 19.05 15.13 -7.15
N THR A 137 19.44 15.26 -5.89
CA THR A 137 20.58 16.09 -5.47
C THR A 137 21.89 15.52 -6.00
N GLU A 138 22.09 14.20 -5.91
CA GLU A 138 23.23 13.49 -6.49
C GLU A 138 23.28 13.61 -8.02
N GLN A 139 22.14 13.45 -8.69
CA GLN A 139 22.05 13.60 -10.15
C GLN A 139 22.47 15.00 -10.60
N MET A 140 22.01 16.06 -9.91
CA MET A 140 22.38 17.43 -10.23
C MET A 140 23.84 17.74 -9.92
N ALA A 141 24.38 17.18 -8.84
CA ALA A 141 25.80 17.29 -8.51
C ALA A 141 26.68 16.66 -9.60
N TYR A 142 26.30 15.48 -10.10
CA TYR A 142 26.97 14.82 -11.22
C TYR A 142 26.94 15.65 -12.51
N LEU A 143 25.83 16.33 -12.79
CA LEU A 143 25.67 17.20 -13.96
C LEU A 143 26.32 18.60 -13.79
N GLY A 144 26.85 18.93 -12.61
CA GLY A 144 27.37 20.26 -12.31
C GLY A 144 26.29 21.35 -12.23
N GLU A 145 25.02 20.98 -12.11
CA GLU A 145 23.89 21.91 -12.06
C GLU A 145 23.50 22.29 -10.63
N LYS A 146 23.02 23.53 -10.46
CA LYS A 146 22.54 24.01 -9.16
C LYS A 146 21.17 23.43 -8.84
N VAL A 147 21.09 22.75 -7.69
CA VAL A 147 19.81 22.27 -7.14
C VAL A 147 18.97 23.43 -6.62
N LYS A 148 17.83 23.68 -7.27
CA LYS A 148 16.81 24.61 -6.77
C LYS A 148 15.89 23.89 -5.78
N SER A 149 15.76 24.40 -4.55
CA SER A 149 14.78 23.92 -3.57
C SER A 149 13.54 24.80 -3.60
N LEU A 150 12.37 24.19 -3.40
CA LEU A 150 11.15 24.94 -3.09
C LEU A 150 11.21 25.58 -1.69
N THR A 151 10.36 26.58 -1.49
CA THR A 151 10.00 27.10 -0.17
C THR A 151 9.22 26.05 0.63
N ASP A 152 9.31 26.11 1.96
CA ASP A 152 8.70 25.10 2.84
C ASP A 152 7.17 24.99 2.63
N ILE A 153 6.47 26.11 2.45
CA ILE A 153 5.03 26.10 2.19
C ILE A 153 4.67 25.30 0.94
N LYS A 154 5.44 25.43 -0.15
CA LYS A 154 5.18 24.68 -1.39
C LYS A 154 5.53 23.21 -1.24
N LYS A 155 6.51 22.86 -0.39
CA LYS A 155 6.81 21.45 -0.06
C LYS A 155 5.62 20.81 0.66
N TYR A 156 5.10 21.46 1.69
CA TYR A 156 3.94 20.94 2.44
C TYR A 156 2.69 20.84 1.57
N LEU A 157 2.40 21.85 0.74
CA LEU A 157 1.29 21.79 -0.21
C LEU A 157 1.45 20.63 -1.21
N THR A 158 2.67 20.35 -1.67
CA THR A 158 2.93 19.22 -2.57
C THR A 158 2.71 17.88 -1.87
N ILE A 159 3.14 17.74 -0.61
CA ILE A 159 2.91 16.55 0.21
C ILE A 159 1.41 16.31 0.42
N ILE A 160 0.65 17.35 0.78
CA ILE A 160 -0.81 17.29 0.95
C ILE A 160 -1.48 16.89 -0.36
N MET A 161 -1.07 17.50 -1.47
CA MET A 161 -1.60 17.16 -2.80
C MET A 161 -1.30 15.70 -3.16
N ILE A 162 -0.09 15.20 -2.94
CA ILE A 162 0.25 13.78 -3.18
C ILE A 162 -0.61 12.89 -2.29
N PHE A 163 -0.79 13.23 -1.01
CA PHE A 163 -1.66 12.47 -0.11
C PHE A 163 -3.11 12.42 -0.62
N ILE A 164 -3.66 13.54 -1.10
CA ILE A 164 -5.00 13.58 -1.70
C ILE A 164 -5.05 12.69 -2.95
N ILE A 165 -4.04 12.75 -3.83
CA ILE A 165 -3.93 11.87 -5.01
C ILE A 165 -3.93 10.40 -4.58
N MET A 166 -3.21 10.04 -3.51
CA MET A 166 -3.20 8.68 -2.98
C MET A 166 -4.56 8.23 -2.44
N MET A 167 -5.31 9.13 -1.77
CA MET A 167 -6.66 8.81 -1.30
C MET A 167 -7.64 8.63 -2.47
N VAL A 168 -7.53 9.45 -3.51
CA VAL A 168 -8.29 9.27 -4.76
C VAL A 168 -7.92 7.95 -5.44
N TYR A 169 -6.62 7.63 -5.51
CA TYR A 169 -6.14 6.34 -6.02
C TYR A 169 -6.74 5.18 -5.24
N TYR A 170 -6.68 5.19 -3.91
CA TYR A 170 -7.29 4.15 -3.07
C TYR A 170 -8.80 4.02 -3.30
N VAL A 171 -9.56 5.11 -3.26
CA VAL A 171 -11.02 5.09 -3.48
C VAL A 171 -11.35 4.59 -4.88
N SER A 172 -10.54 4.90 -5.90
CA SER A 172 -10.73 4.34 -7.25
C SER A 172 -10.57 2.81 -7.27
N PHE A 173 -9.63 2.26 -6.51
CA PHE A 173 -9.49 0.81 -6.34
C PHE A 173 -10.67 0.19 -5.58
N VAL A 174 -11.18 0.84 -4.53
CA VAL A 174 -12.39 0.38 -3.82
C VAL A 174 -13.61 0.42 -4.74
N TYR A 175 -13.69 1.42 -5.63
CA TYR A 175 -14.75 1.49 -6.63
C TYR A 175 -14.63 0.36 -7.67
N ILE A 176 -13.43 0.11 -8.20
CA ILE A 176 -13.16 -1.03 -9.09
C ILE A 176 -13.53 -2.35 -8.39
N TRP A 177 -13.16 -2.49 -7.12
CA TRP A 177 -13.51 -3.65 -6.30
C TRP A 177 -15.02 -3.84 -6.24
N LYS A 178 -15.77 -2.78 -5.89
CA LYS A 178 -17.24 -2.81 -5.80
C LYS A 178 -17.92 -3.27 -7.09
N ILE A 179 -17.44 -2.81 -8.25
CA ILE A 179 -18.07 -3.10 -9.55
C ILE A 179 -17.64 -4.44 -10.15
N THR A 180 -16.47 -4.97 -9.78
CA THR A 180 -15.91 -6.19 -10.38
C THR A 180 -16.17 -7.46 -9.56
N SER A 181 -16.38 -7.33 -8.24
CA SER A 181 -16.47 -8.47 -7.33
C SER A 181 -17.90 -8.65 -6.85
N THR A 182 -18.43 -9.86 -6.80
CA THR A 182 -19.81 -10.13 -6.32
C THR A 182 -19.84 -10.75 -4.93
N ASN A 183 -18.89 -11.61 -4.61
CA ASN A 183 -18.85 -12.37 -3.36
C ASN A 183 -18.11 -11.60 -2.26
N TYR A 184 -16.99 -10.97 -2.61
CA TYR A 184 -16.23 -10.14 -1.69
C TYR A 184 -16.50 -8.68 -2.03
N GLN A 185 -17.49 -8.05 -1.38
CA GLN A 185 -17.81 -6.63 -1.60
C GLN A 185 -17.08 -5.73 -0.57
N PRO A 186 -16.64 -4.51 -0.95
CA PRO A 186 -16.22 -3.49 0.01
C PRO A 186 -17.38 -3.12 0.94
N ALA A 187 -17.11 -2.90 2.22
CA ALA A 187 -18.16 -2.65 3.21
C ALA A 187 -18.81 -1.26 3.03
N ASN A 188 -18.07 -0.32 2.44
CA ASN A 188 -18.54 0.99 2.02
C ASN A 188 -17.55 1.59 1.00
N PHE A 189 -17.76 2.84 0.57
CA PHE A 189 -16.91 3.52 -0.43
C PHE A 189 -15.42 3.62 -0.06
N ALA A 190 -15.10 3.48 1.21
CA ALA A 190 -13.79 3.65 1.82
C ALA A 190 -13.24 2.35 2.42
N ASP A 191 -14.06 1.30 2.50
CA ASP A 191 -13.80 0.07 3.25
C ASP A 191 -13.24 0.33 4.67
N HIS A 192 -13.88 1.25 5.40
CA HIS A 192 -13.43 1.69 6.74
C HIS A 192 -13.93 0.81 7.89
N TYR A 193 -14.59 -0.32 7.61
CA TYR A 193 -15.00 -1.27 8.65
C TYR A 193 -13.91 -2.29 8.94
N ILE A 194 -13.90 -2.79 10.17
CA ILE A 194 -13.06 -3.92 10.55
C ILE A 194 -13.65 -5.17 9.91
N ARG A 195 -12.82 -5.90 9.17
CA ARG A 195 -13.16 -7.23 8.64
C ARG A 195 -12.40 -8.24 9.46
N GLU A 196 -13.10 -8.95 10.32
CA GLU A 196 -12.51 -10.02 11.13
C GLU A 196 -11.83 -11.06 10.23
N ALA A 197 -10.75 -11.69 10.72
CA ALA A 197 -10.32 -12.93 10.09
C ALA A 197 -11.48 -13.91 10.27
N PRO A 198 -12.04 -14.50 9.21
CA PRO A 198 -13.07 -15.48 9.40
C PRO A 198 -12.44 -16.73 10.04
N ASP A 199 -13.27 -17.65 10.52
CA ASP A 199 -12.84 -18.93 11.09
C ASP A 199 -11.75 -19.60 10.25
N VAL A 200 -10.95 -20.48 10.87
CA VAL A 200 -9.78 -21.16 10.26
C VAL A 200 -10.06 -21.75 8.86
N GLU A 201 -11.32 -22.08 8.57
CA GLU A 201 -11.82 -22.55 7.28
C GLU A 201 -11.63 -21.53 6.13
N ASP A 202 -11.91 -20.24 6.32
CA ASP A 202 -11.70 -19.22 5.27
C ASP A 202 -10.22 -18.89 5.07
N TRP A 203 -9.38 -19.07 6.09
CA TRP A 203 -7.92 -19.01 5.91
C TRP A 203 -7.43 -20.11 4.96
N ILE A 204 -8.02 -21.30 5.04
CA ILE A 204 -7.78 -22.40 4.10
C ILE A 204 -8.41 -22.08 2.74
N ASP A 205 -9.62 -21.52 2.71
CA ASP A 205 -10.36 -21.25 1.49
C ASP A 205 -9.74 -20.13 0.64
N SER A 206 -9.18 -19.10 1.28
CA SER A 206 -8.37 -18.08 0.60
C SER A 206 -7.16 -18.67 -0.13
N ARG A 207 -6.51 -19.71 0.40
CA ARG A 207 -5.44 -20.44 -0.31
C ARG A 207 -5.99 -21.30 -1.46
N LYS A 208 -7.14 -21.95 -1.24
CA LYS A 208 -7.83 -22.75 -2.27
C LYS A 208 -8.33 -21.92 -3.45
N LEU A 209 -8.81 -20.69 -3.21
CA LEU A 209 -9.21 -19.73 -4.26
C LEU A 209 -8.06 -19.35 -5.20
N HIS A 210 -6.82 -19.43 -4.69
CA HIS A 210 -5.60 -19.22 -5.49
C HIS A 210 -5.02 -20.54 -6.02
N GLY A 211 -5.67 -21.68 -5.76
CA GLY A 211 -5.21 -23.02 -6.07
C GLY A 211 -3.84 -23.35 -5.48
N LEU A 212 -3.54 -22.78 -4.32
CA LEU A 212 -2.39 -23.11 -3.47
C LEU A 212 -2.76 -24.22 -2.48
#